data_AF-A0A957XEQ0-F1
#
_entry.id   AF-A0A957XEQ0-F1
#
_cell.length_a   1.000
_cell.length_b   1.000
_cell.length_c   1.000
_cell.angle_alpha   90.00
_cell.angle_beta   90.00
_cell.angle_gamma   90.00
#
_symmetry.space_group_name_H-M   'P 1'
#
loop_
_entity.id
_entity.type
_entity.pdbx_description
1 polymer ?
#
loop_
_entity_poly.entity_id
_entity_poly.type
_entity_poly.pdbx_seq_one_letter_code
_entity_poly.pdbx_strand_id
1 'polypeptide(L)'
;MEVSANTFQHFWEDGIVESGDLATEKSIRRRKILIATSDTLVSNPPATGKKIAESSLIRDVTAPESDLREFASRKVLTYKSQNDSYNFKVRLFHSWLKDRGIHELIATFSDLNTALRTRQQEEAQRVQATEVVDLVERFGTYKGQSITEDKVRAWLHQFGTPKNQRVMFKILQNLRFYSNGVIREKMKEVDNIVRRGMTRHLERGKLKRSDIAVSYLDKPGKSGAHFARLYADEASIYVNNVIEQAKLSEFLTQNPDIQALVFVDDFVGTGNSAVEYLQVIDQEFGSVIKERKTKVVFVAVVSYMNGWKYIQETVKKLGIPVIIHTCEMLDDTYKCFGESSIVFGDPDERDFAREIARTQGKSLEKKWPLGYGDLELAIVFEHGCPNNSLPILWAESTGQKRWRPLFKRL
;
A
#
# COMPACT_ATOMS: atom_id res chain seq x y z
N MET A 1 16.58 2.77 -23.78
CA MET A 1 16.32 3.20 -25.17
C MET A 1 14.85 2.93 -25.45
N GLU A 2 14.02 3.97 -25.51
CA GLU A 2 12.59 3.79 -25.76
C GLU A 2 12.33 3.51 -27.25
N VAL A 3 12.19 2.23 -27.59
CA VAL A 3 11.75 1.75 -28.91
C VAL A 3 10.25 2.02 -29.18
N SER A 4 9.89 3.04 -29.94
CA SER A 4 8.48 3.36 -30.28
C SER A 4 7.89 2.45 -31.37
N ALA A 5 6.56 2.42 -31.51
CA ALA A 5 5.84 1.72 -32.58
C ALA A 5 6.41 1.97 -33.98
N ASN A 6 6.87 3.21 -34.26
CA ASN A 6 7.49 3.57 -35.54
C ASN A 6 8.68 2.68 -35.90
N THR A 7 9.41 2.17 -34.89
CA THR A 7 10.56 1.28 -35.11
C THR A 7 10.14 -0.06 -35.74
N PHE A 8 8.94 -0.53 -35.43
CA PHE A 8 8.43 -1.83 -35.87
C PHE A 8 7.36 -1.74 -36.95
N GLN A 9 6.99 -0.52 -37.38
CA GLN A 9 5.89 -0.26 -38.30
C GLN A 9 5.98 -1.07 -39.61
N HIS A 10 7.18 -1.24 -40.13
CA HIS A 10 7.48 -2.04 -41.30
C HIS A 10 6.98 -3.50 -41.21
N PHE A 11 6.81 -4.06 -40.00
CA PHE A 11 6.29 -5.42 -39.82
C PHE A 11 4.84 -5.57 -40.24
N TRP A 12 4.00 -4.55 -40.10
CA TRP A 12 2.59 -4.62 -40.51
C TRP A 12 2.27 -3.77 -41.74
N GLU A 13 3.02 -2.70 -42.02
CA GLU A 13 2.78 -1.81 -43.17
C GLU A 13 3.45 -2.29 -44.47
N ASP A 14 4.64 -2.89 -44.45
CA ASP A 14 5.31 -3.24 -45.70
C ASP A 14 4.50 -4.28 -46.50
N GLY A 15 4.56 -4.20 -47.83
CA GLY A 15 3.90 -5.15 -48.73
C GLY A 15 2.36 -5.01 -48.79
N ILE A 16 1.80 -3.93 -48.25
CA ILE A 16 0.43 -3.49 -48.58
C ILE A 16 0.51 -2.82 -49.96
N VAL A 17 -0.15 -3.44 -50.94
CA VAL A 17 -0.20 -2.96 -52.34
C VAL A 17 -1.48 -2.17 -52.62
N GLU A 18 -2.47 -2.33 -51.74
CA GLU A 18 -3.73 -1.62 -51.73
C GLU A 18 -3.51 -0.12 -51.41
N SER A 19 -4.48 0.72 -51.73
CA SER A 19 -4.42 2.17 -51.47
C SER A 19 -5.71 2.65 -50.79
N GLY A 20 -5.64 3.76 -50.07
CA GLY A 20 -6.80 4.35 -49.38
C GLY A 20 -7.34 3.46 -48.25
N ASP A 21 -8.66 3.30 -48.19
CA ASP A 21 -9.34 2.58 -47.10
C ASP A 21 -8.94 1.10 -47.03
N LEU A 22 -8.74 0.43 -48.17
CA LEU A 22 -8.32 -0.96 -48.24
C LEU A 22 -6.92 -1.20 -47.63
N ALA A 23 -6.01 -0.23 -47.80
CA ALA A 23 -4.69 -0.28 -47.16
C ALA A 23 -4.82 -0.16 -45.64
N THR A 24 -5.67 0.75 -45.19
CA THR A 24 -5.95 0.99 -43.76
C THR A 24 -6.56 -0.25 -43.10
N GLU A 25 -7.59 -0.86 -43.72
CA GLU A 25 -8.22 -2.09 -43.24
C GLU A 25 -7.21 -3.25 -43.12
N LYS A 26 -6.35 -3.43 -44.14
CA LYS A 26 -5.33 -4.47 -44.13
C LYS A 26 -4.27 -4.23 -43.04
N SER A 27 -3.84 -2.99 -42.84
CA SER A 27 -2.94 -2.63 -41.74
C SER A 27 -3.57 -2.93 -40.36
N ILE A 28 -4.84 -2.58 -40.17
CA ILE A 28 -5.58 -2.87 -38.92
C ILE A 28 -5.67 -4.38 -38.68
N ARG A 29 -6.09 -5.14 -39.71
CA ARG A 29 -6.18 -6.60 -39.66
C ARG A 29 -4.86 -7.24 -39.25
N ARG A 30 -3.76 -6.83 -39.88
CA ARG A 30 -2.41 -7.31 -39.58
C ARG A 30 -2.00 -7.04 -38.15
N ARG A 31 -2.24 -5.83 -37.63
CA ARG A 31 -1.97 -5.50 -36.22
C ARG A 31 -2.80 -6.36 -35.27
N LYS A 32 -4.10 -6.57 -35.52
CA LYS A 32 -4.94 -7.46 -34.72
C LYS A 32 -4.39 -8.89 -34.67
N ILE A 33 -3.92 -9.42 -35.81
CA ILE A 33 -3.34 -10.77 -35.89
C ILE A 33 -2.03 -10.88 -35.10
N LEU A 34 -1.16 -9.86 -35.16
CA LEU A 34 0.08 -9.83 -34.37
C LEU A 34 -0.22 -9.82 -32.86
N ILE A 35 -1.22 -9.02 -32.43
CA ILE A 35 -1.67 -8.98 -31.03
C ILE A 35 -2.23 -10.36 -30.62
N ALA A 36 -3.14 -10.93 -31.41
CA ALA A 36 -3.74 -12.25 -31.13
C ALA A 36 -2.67 -13.36 -31.06
N THR A 37 -1.64 -13.29 -31.91
CA THR A 37 -0.51 -14.23 -31.90
C THR A 37 0.29 -14.10 -30.61
N SER A 38 0.59 -12.87 -30.18
CA SER A 38 1.27 -12.59 -28.91
C SER A 38 0.48 -13.09 -27.71
N ASP A 39 -0.83 -12.80 -27.64
CA ASP A 39 -1.69 -13.26 -26.55
C ASP A 39 -1.75 -14.80 -26.49
N THR A 40 -1.81 -15.47 -27.64
CA THR A 40 -1.82 -16.94 -27.70
C THR A 40 -0.49 -17.52 -27.21
N LEU A 41 0.64 -16.91 -27.56
CA LEU A 41 1.97 -17.34 -27.07
C LEU A 41 2.11 -17.18 -25.56
N VAL A 42 1.51 -16.15 -24.98
CA VAL A 42 1.57 -15.88 -23.53
C VAL A 42 0.63 -16.79 -22.74
N SER A 43 -0.59 -16.99 -23.24
CA SER A 43 -1.66 -17.67 -22.48
C SER A 43 -1.80 -19.16 -22.79
N ASN A 44 -1.52 -19.60 -24.02
CA ASN A 44 -1.77 -20.97 -24.48
C ASN A 44 -0.75 -21.45 -25.54
N PRO A 45 0.56 -21.49 -25.22
CA PRO A 45 1.57 -21.99 -26.14
C PRO A 45 1.37 -23.49 -26.46
N PRO A 46 1.70 -23.96 -27.68
CA PRO A 46 2.17 -23.18 -28.83
C PRO A 46 1.04 -22.42 -29.52
N ALA A 47 1.37 -21.28 -30.16
CA ALA A 47 0.41 -20.46 -30.90
C ALA A 47 0.14 -21.04 -32.28
N THR A 48 -0.82 -21.96 -32.35
CA THR A 48 -1.26 -22.60 -33.60
C THR A 48 -2.23 -21.70 -34.37
N GLY A 49 -2.33 -21.85 -35.70
CA GLY A 49 -3.28 -21.06 -36.51
C GLY A 49 -4.71 -21.10 -35.97
N LYS A 50 -5.19 -22.29 -35.60
CA LYS A 50 -6.51 -22.50 -34.98
C LYS A 50 -6.71 -21.69 -33.69
N LYS A 51 -5.79 -21.83 -32.72
CA LYS A 51 -5.84 -21.08 -31.45
C LYS A 51 -5.79 -19.57 -31.64
N ILE A 52 -5.02 -19.08 -32.61
CA ILE A 52 -4.94 -17.65 -32.92
C ILE A 52 -6.30 -17.17 -33.45
N ALA A 53 -6.91 -17.91 -34.37
CA ALA A 53 -8.22 -17.61 -34.96
C ALA A 53 -9.38 -17.59 -33.94
N GLU A 54 -9.24 -18.26 -32.80
CA GLU A 54 -10.24 -18.25 -31.71
C GLU A 54 -10.26 -16.92 -30.92
N SER A 55 -9.24 -16.06 -31.09
CA SER A 55 -9.14 -14.77 -30.40
C SER A 55 -10.32 -13.85 -30.76
N SER A 56 -10.92 -13.24 -29.73
CA SER A 56 -12.01 -12.28 -29.88
C SER A 56 -11.64 -11.05 -30.73
N LEU A 57 -10.34 -10.71 -30.81
CA LEU A 57 -9.83 -9.55 -31.55
C LEU A 57 -9.86 -9.73 -33.07
N ILE A 58 -9.92 -10.97 -33.56
CA ILE A 58 -9.88 -11.29 -35.00
C ILE A 58 -11.05 -12.14 -35.47
N ARG A 59 -12.14 -12.26 -34.69
CA ARG A 59 -13.35 -12.99 -35.12
C ARG A 59 -14.01 -12.38 -36.36
N ASP A 60 -13.82 -11.08 -36.56
CA ASP A 60 -14.28 -10.33 -37.73
C ASP A 60 -13.31 -10.43 -38.93
N VAL A 61 -12.15 -11.06 -38.74
CA VAL A 61 -11.16 -11.24 -39.80
C VAL A 61 -11.46 -12.51 -40.59
N THR A 62 -11.71 -12.36 -41.88
CA THR A 62 -11.88 -13.50 -42.79
C THR A 62 -10.53 -14.10 -43.17
N ALA A 63 -10.39 -15.42 -43.04
CA ALA A 63 -9.20 -16.20 -43.41
C ALA A 63 -7.85 -15.67 -42.83
N PRO A 64 -7.73 -15.52 -41.49
CA PRO A 64 -6.53 -15.01 -40.83
C PRO A 64 -5.26 -15.85 -41.13
N GLU A 65 -5.42 -17.11 -41.56
CA GLU A 65 -4.32 -17.99 -41.97
C GLU A 65 -3.53 -17.45 -43.16
N SER A 66 -4.16 -16.66 -44.04
CA SER A 66 -3.49 -16.04 -45.19
C SER A 66 -2.45 -15.02 -44.71
N ASP A 67 -2.85 -14.09 -43.84
CA ASP A 67 -1.94 -13.09 -43.27
C ASP A 67 -0.87 -13.75 -42.38
N LEU A 68 -1.20 -14.80 -41.63
CA LEU A 68 -0.21 -15.56 -40.84
C LEU A 68 0.89 -16.18 -41.71
N ARG A 69 0.52 -16.77 -42.85
CA ARG A 69 1.49 -17.28 -43.85
C ARG A 69 2.29 -16.15 -44.48
N GLU A 70 1.66 -15.01 -44.73
CA GLU A 70 2.35 -13.82 -45.25
C GLU A 70 3.39 -13.29 -44.26
N PHE A 71 3.05 -13.19 -42.97
CA PHE A 71 4.02 -12.83 -41.93
C PHE A 71 5.18 -13.83 -41.84
N ALA A 72 4.91 -15.12 -42.06
CA ALA A 72 5.94 -16.15 -42.11
C ALA A 72 6.86 -15.99 -43.34
N SER A 73 6.29 -15.74 -44.52
CA SER A 73 7.08 -15.53 -45.76
C SER A 73 7.94 -14.27 -45.67
N ARG A 74 7.40 -13.20 -45.07
CA ARG A 74 8.11 -11.94 -44.78
C ARG A 74 9.06 -12.01 -43.59
N LYS A 75 9.20 -13.18 -42.96
CA LYS A 75 10.10 -13.42 -41.82
C LYS A 75 9.79 -12.53 -40.61
N VAL A 76 8.56 -12.05 -40.45
CA VAL A 76 8.08 -11.42 -39.22
C VAL A 76 7.79 -12.49 -38.17
N LEU A 77 7.13 -13.57 -38.60
CA LEU A 77 6.90 -14.78 -37.83
C LEU A 77 7.76 -15.94 -38.36
N THR A 78 8.04 -16.92 -37.52
CA THR A 78 8.55 -18.24 -37.90
C THR A 78 7.42 -19.25 -37.85
N TYR A 79 7.27 -20.05 -38.90
CA TYR A 79 6.29 -21.13 -38.96
C TYR A 79 6.96 -22.50 -38.78
N LYS A 80 6.36 -23.35 -37.94
CA LYS A 80 6.77 -24.75 -37.76
C LYS A 80 5.66 -25.69 -38.22
N SER A 81 5.91 -26.41 -39.30
CA SER A 81 4.93 -27.32 -39.91
C SER A 81 4.57 -28.53 -39.03
N GLN A 82 5.47 -28.98 -38.17
CA GLN A 82 5.23 -30.17 -37.33
C GLN A 82 4.06 -30.01 -36.36
N ASN A 83 3.76 -28.78 -35.95
CA ASN A 83 2.73 -28.48 -34.96
C ASN A 83 1.87 -27.27 -35.32
N ASP A 84 1.87 -26.87 -36.60
CA ASP A 84 1.17 -25.70 -37.13
C ASP A 84 1.37 -24.42 -36.28
N SER A 85 2.58 -24.20 -35.75
CA SER A 85 2.81 -23.11 -34.80
C SER A 85 3.56 -21.92 -35.38
N TYR A 86 3.16 -20.74 -34.92
CA TYR A 86 3.78 -19.47 -35.24
C TYR A 86 4.54 -18.94 -34.01
N ASN A 87 5.67 -18.27 -34.25
CA ASN A 87 6.41 -17.55 -33.22
C ASN A 87 7.02 -16.28 -33.81
N PHE A 88 7.31 -15.28 -33.00
CA PHE A 88 7.96 -14.06 -33.47
C PHE A 88 9.42 -14.34 -33.79
N LYS A 89 9.85 -13.98 -35.01
CA LYS A 89 11.25 -14.11 -35.40
C LYS A 89 12.14 -13.14 -34.63
N VAL A 90 11.68 -11.90 -34.47
CA VAL A 90 12.40 -10.84 -33.75
C VAL A 90 11.95 -10.83 -32.31
N ARG A 91 12.78 -11.35 -31.39
CA ARG A 91 12.45 -11.42 -29.96
C ARG A 91 12.20 -10.06 -29.32
N LEU A 92 12.95 -9.04 -29.73
CA LEU A 92 12.78 -7.67 -29.24
C LEU A 92 11.39 -7.13 -29.58
N PHE A 93 10.88 -7.43 -30.78
CA PHE A 93 9.54 -7.04 -31.19
C PHE A 93 8.46 -7.73 -30.36
N HIS A 94 8.61 -9.03 -30.09
CA HIS A 94 7.69 -9.75 -29.21
C HIS A 94 7.70 -9.19 -27.78
N SER A 95 8.87 -8.90 -27.21
CA SER A 95 8.97 -8.27 -25.89
C SER A 95 8.29 -6.91 -25.89
N TRP A 96 8.61 -6.06 -26.86
CA TRP A 96 7.97 -4.74 -27.00
C TRP A 96 6.45 -4.85 -27.10
N LEU A 97 5.93 -5.78 -27.90
CA LEU A 97 4.50 -5.99 -28.11
C LEU A 97 3.81 -6.38 -26.78
N LYS A 98 4.42 -7.27 -26.01
CA LYS A 98 3.93 -7.69 -24.69
C LYS A 98 3.90 -6.56 -23.67
N ASP A 99 4.93 -5.72 -23.67
CA ASP A 99 5.14 -4.75 -22.60
C ASP A 99 4.35 -3.46 -22.81
N ARG A 100 4.33 -2.93 -24.05
CA ARG A 100 3.66 -1.66 -24.37
C ARG A 100 3.07 -1.57 -25.78
N GLY A 101 3.55 -2.38 -26.71
CA GLY A 101 3.17 -2.27 -28.11
C GLY A 101 1.70 -2.51 -28.36
N ILE A 102 1.04 -3.36 -27.57
CA ILE A 102 -0.43 -3.54 -27.66
C ILE A 102 -1.17 -2.23 -27.40
N HIS A 103 -0.79 -1.47 -26.37
CA HIS A 103 -1.41 -0.18 -26.07
C HIS A 103 -1.17 0.83 -27.21
N GLU A 104 0.07 0.94 -27.68
CA GLU A 104 0.43 1.84 -28.80
C GLU A 104 -0.33 1.47 -30.09
N LEU A 105 -0.44 0.18 -30.42
CA LEU A 105 -1.14 -0.28 -31.62
C LEU A 105 -2.64 -0.06 -31.53
N ILE A 106 -3.28 -0.37 -30.39
CA ILE A 106 -4.73 -0.22 -30.24
C ILE A 106 -5.16 1.25 -30.25
N ALA A 107 -4.33 2.15 -29.69
CA ALA A 107 -4.60 3.59 -29.70
C ALA A 107 -4.69 4.21 -31.11
N THR A 108 -4.19 3.52 -32.13
CA THR A 108 -4.17 4.01 -33.53
C THR A 108 -5.34 3.49 -34.39
N PHE A 109 -6.28 2.73 -33.83
CA PHE A 109 -7.45 2.24 -34.56
C PHE A 109 -8.59 3.28 -34.53
N SER A 110 -9.08 3.67 -35.70
CA SER A 110 -10.18 4.63 -35.86
C SER A 110 -11.57 4.01 -35.66
N ASP A 111 -11.76 2.75 -36.08
CA ASP A 111 -13.00 1.99 -35.89
C ASP A 111 -12.77 0.80 -34.97
N LEU A 112 -13.11 0.98 -33.70
CA LEU A 112 -12.96 -0.05 -32.67
C LEU A 112 -14.26 -0.84 -32.56
N ASN A 113 -14.21 -2.11 -32.98
CA ASN A 113 -15.22 -3.09 -32.59
C ASN A 113 -15.23 -3.30 -31.06
N THR A 114 -16.29 -3.91 -30.51
CA THR A 114 -16.45 -4.08 -29.05
C THR A 114 -15.23 -4.73 -28.39
N ALA A 115 -14.65 -5.76 -29.01
CA ALA A 115 -13.49 -6.47 -28.48
C ALA A 115 -12.25 -5.56 -28.36
N LEU A 116 -12.00 -4.73 -29.37
CA LEU A 116 -10.90 -3.76 -29.34
C LEU A 116 -11.14 -2.64 -28.33
N ARG A 117 -12.37 -2.14 -28.19
CA ARG A 117 -12.71 -1.14 -27.16
C ARG A 117 -12.45 -1.69 -25.75
N THR A 118 -12.90 -2.91 -25.49
CA THR A 118 -12.65 -3.58 -24.19
C THR A 118 -11.15 -3.73 -23.94
N ARG A 119 -10.38 -4.18 -24.94
CA ARG A 119 -8.94 -4.33 -24.78
C ARG A 119 -8.21 -3.00 -24.58
N GLN A 120 -8.61 -1.94 -25.29
CA GLN A 120 -8.06 -0.60 -25.10
C GLN A 120 -8.27 -0.13 -23.66
N GLN A 121 -9.47 -0.33 -23.12
CA GLN A 121 -9.80 0.02 -21.74
C GLN A 121 -8.97 -0.80 -20.74
N GLU A 122 -8.78 -2.11 -20.97
CA GLU A 122 -7.94 -2.95 -20.11
C GLU A 122 -6.47 -2.48 -20.07
N GLU A 123 -5.90 -2.16 -21.23
CA GLU A 123 -4.52 -1.71 -21.34
C GLU A 123 -4.33 -0.32 -20.73
N ALA A 124 -5.28 0.60 -20.92
CA ALA A 124 -5.27 1.92 -20.27
C ALA A 124 -5.31 1.81 -18.73
N GLN A 125 -5.93 0.75 -18.20
CA GLN A 125 -6.00 0.49 -16.77
C GLN A 125 -4.78 -0.28 -16.26
N ARG A 126 -3.97 -0.92 -17.10
CA ARG A 126 -2.82 -1.74 -16.65
C ARG A 126 -1.81 -0.88 -15.88
N VAL A 127 -1.42 -1.35 -14.69
CA VAL A 127 -0.37 -0.75 -13.86
C VAL A 127 0.97 -0.92 -14.57
N GLN A 128 1.61 0.21 -14.91
CA GLN A 128 2.86 0.21 -15.66
C GLN A 128 4.05 -0.14 -14.77
N ALA A 129 5.13 -0.61 -15.39
CA ALA A 129 6.31 -1.00 -14.64
C ALA A 129 6.97 0.19 -13.92
N THR A 130 7.06 1.33 -14.60
CA THR A 130 7.60 2.60 -14.06
C THR A 130 6.82 3.08 -12.84
N GLU A 131 5.48 3.01 -12.88
CA GLU A 131 4.66 3.39 -11.73
C GLU A 131 4.98 2.57 -10.47
N VAL A 132 5.26 1.27 -10.65
CA VAL A 132 5.63 0.39 -9.53
C VAL A 132 7.02 0.75 -8.98
N VAL A 133 7.97 1.11 -9.85
CA VAL A 133 9.30 1.60 -9.44
C VAL A 133 9.14 2.86 -8.60
N ASP A 134 8.46 3.88 -9.13
CA ASP A 134 8.22 5.16 -8.45
C ASP A 134 7.52 4.97 -7.10
N LEU A 135 6.58 4.02 -7.02
CA LEU A 135 5.91 3.67 -5.77
C LEU A 135 6.88 3.07 -4.75
N VAL A 136 7.70 2.11 -5.16
CA VAL A 136 8.61 1.38 -4.27
C VAL A 136 9.71 2.29 -3.73
N GLU A 137 10.19 3.26 -4.51
CA GLU A 137 11.18 4.25 -4.05
C GLU A 137 10.70 5.11 -2.87
N ARG A 138 9.39 5.29 -2.74
CA ARG A 138 8.77 6.00 -1.60
C ARG A 138 8.68 5.13 -0.34
N PHE A 139 8.80 3.82 -0.47
CA PHE A 139 8.72 2.89 0.65
C PHE A 139 10.11 2.57 1.18
N GLY A 140 10.23 2.57 2.51
CA GLY A 140 11.44 2.10 3.18
C GLY A 140 11.46 0.58 3.35
N THR A 141 12.20 0.15 4.36
CA THR A 141 12.12 -1.21 4.86
C THR A 141 10.85 -1.41 5.67
N TYR A 142 10.21 -2.57 5.53
CA TYR A 142 9.15 -3.04 6.42
C TYR A 142 9.66 -4.25 7.18
N LYS A 143 9.74 -4.16 8.51
CA LYS A 143 10.32 -5.19 9.39
C LYS A 143 11.70 -5.66 8.93
N GLY A 144 12.55 -4.72 8.52
CA GLY A 144 13.91 -4.98 8.04
C GLY A 144 14.00 -5.59 6.64
N GLN A 145 12.88 -5.74 5.92
CA GLN A 145 12.87 -6.21 4.53
C GLN A 145 12.44 -5.11 3.57
N SER A 146 13.13 -4.98 2.45
CA SER A 146 12.69 -4.07 1.39
C SER A 146 11.35 -4.54 0.80
N ILE A 147 10.49 -3.56 0.52
CA ILE A 147 9.35 -3.75 -0.38
C ILE A 147 9.92 -3.68 -1.80
N THR A 148 9.70 -4.71 -2.62
CA THR A 148 10.25 -4.79 -3.98
C THR A 148 9.12 -4.71 -5.00
N GLU A 149 9.46 -4.39 -6.25
CA GLU A 149 8.50 -4.40 -7.35
C GLU A 149 7.78 -5.75 -7.45
N ASP A 150 8.51 -6.86 -7.34
CA ASP A 150 7.93 -8.20 -7.39
C ASP A 150 6.91 -8.44 -6.28
N LYS A 151 7.16 -7.93 -5.06
CA LYS A 151 6.19 -8.02 -3.96
C LYS A 151 4.92 -7.21 -4.28
N VAL A 152 5.06 -6.02 -4.83
CA VAL A 152 3.92 -5.17 -5.24
C VAL A 152 3.14 -5.83 -6.37
N ARG A 153 3.81 -6.29 -7.44
CA ARG A 153 3.16 -7.00 -8.55
C ARG A 153 2.46 -8.27 -8.08
N ALA A 154 3.12 -9.08 -7.26
CA ALA A 154 2.51 -10.28 -6.68
C ALA A 154 1.27 -9.93 -5.84
N TRP A 155 1.30 -8.83 -5.07
CA TRP A 155 0.15 -8.36 -4.32
C TRP A 155 -1.00 -7.96 -5.24
N LEU A 156 -0.72 -7.15 -6.27
CA LEU A 156 -1.70 -6.70 -7.27
C LEU A 156 -2.34 -7.88 -8.03
N HIS A 157 -1.54 -8.86 -8.47
CA HIS A 157 -2.03 -10.02 -9.23
C HIS A 157 -3.14 -10.81 -8.51
N GLN A 158 -3.21 -10.74 -7.18
CA GLN A 158 -4.26 -11.41 -6.40
C GLN A 158 -5.66 -10.82 -6.62
N PHE A 159 -5.78 -9.60 -7.18
CA PHE A 159 -7.05 -8.93 -7.46
C PHE A 159 -7.63 -9.25 -8.86
N GLY A 160 -6.91 -10.01 -9.69
CA GLY A 160 -7.41 -10.47 -10.99
C GLY A 160 -7.26 -9.42 -12.09
N THR A 161 -8.35 -8.79 -12.52
CA THR A 161 -8.39 -7.97 -13.74
C THR A 161 -7.52 -6.71 -13.65
N PRO A 162 -7.02 -6.16 -14.78
CA PRO A 162 -6.25 -4.90 -14.77
C PRO A 162 -6.98 -3.74 -14.10
N LYS A 163 -8.31 -3.64 -14.30
CA LYS A 163 -9.15 -2.63 -13.65
C LYS A 163 -9.14 -2.76 -12.12
N ASN A 164 -9.25 -3.98 -11.59
CA ASN A 164 -9.19 -4.21 -10.14
C ASN A 164 -7.79 -3.87 -9.60
N GLN A 165 -6.74 -4.28 -10.31
CA GLN A 165 -5.35 -3.97 -9.94
C GLN A 165 -5.12 -2.46 -9.89
N ARG A 166 -5.63 -1.70 -10.88
CA ARG A 166 -5.48 -0.25 -10.96
C ARG A 166 -6.04 0.47 -9.73
N VAL A 167 -7.27 0.16 -9.35
CA VAL A 167 -7.89 0.80 -8.18
C VAL A 167 -7.20 0.41 -6.88
N MET A 168 -6.73 -0.83 -6.76
CA MET A 168 -5.96 -1.27 -5.58
C MET A 168 -4.55 -0.66 -5.54
N PHE A 169 -3.94 -0.42 -6.70
CA PHE A 169 -2.67 0.30 -6.81
C PHE A 169 -2.82 1.76 -6.37
N LYS A 170 -3.95 2.42 -6.68
CA LYS A 170 -4.24 3.78 -6.23
C LYS A 170 -4.25 3.92 -4.69
N ILE A 171 -4.69 2.88 -3.99
CA ILE A 171 -4.58 2.80 -2.51
C ILE A 171 -3.12 2.80 -2.09
N LEU A 172 -2.25 2.01 -2.74
CA LEU A 172 -0.81 2.02 -2.45
C LEU A 172 -0.17 3.37 -2.77
N GLN A 173 -0.55 4.02 -3.87
CA GLN A 173 -0.06 5.36 -4.23
C GLN A 173 -0.42 6.42 -3.17
N ASN A 174 -1.49 6.23 -2.42
CA ASN A 174 -1.92 7.14 -1.34
C ASN A 174 -1.64 6.59 0.07
N LEU A 175 -0.94 5.45 0.16
CA LEU A 175 -0.59 4.84 1.44
C LEU A 175 0.42 5.70 2.20
N ARG A 176 0.15 5.95 3.47
CA ARG A 176 1.04 6.65 4.39
C ARG A 176 1.98 5.65 5.06
N PHE A 177 3.24 5.70 4.67
CA PHE A 177 4.30 4.84 5.20
C PHE A 177 5.15 5.62 6.20
N TYR A 178 5.15 5.21 7.46
CA TYR A 178 5.93 5.82 8.53
C TYR A 178 7.19 5.00 8.79
N SER A 179 8.31 5.48 8.27
CA SER A 179 9.63 4.89 8.51
C SER A 179 10.18 5.27 9.88
N ASN A 180 11.16 4.51 10.36
CA ASN A 180 11.87 4.82 11.61
C ASN A 180 12.50 6.21 11.64
N GLY A 181 12.99 6.69 10.50
CA GLY A 181 13.53 8.06 10.41
C GLY A 181 12.47 9.10 10.79
N VAL A 182 11.30 8.99 10.16
CA VAL A 182 10.15 9.88 10.44
C VAL A 182 9.71 9.76 11.91
N ILE A 183 9.61 8.54 12.44
CA ILE A 183 9.22 8.33 13.84
C ILE A 183 10.23 8.97 14.80
N ARG A 184 11.54 8.83 14.56
CA ARG A 184 12.58 9.45 15.41
C ARG A 184 12.49 10.97 15.41
N GLU A 185 12.20 11.58 14.26
CA GLU A 185 11.95 13.03 14.18
C GLU A 185 10.75 13.45 15.04
N LYS A 186 9.65 12.70 14.99
CA LYS A 186 8.49 12.93 15.87
C LYS A 186 8.83 12.74 17.35
N MET A 187 9.67 11.77 17.72
CA MET A 187 10.10 11.59 19.11
C MET A 187 10.92 12.79 19.65
N LYS A 188 11.71 13.46 18.79
CA LYS A 188 12.40 14.70 19.17
C LYS A 188 11.43 15.86 19.42
N GLU A 189 10.38 15.97 18.60
CA GLU A 189 9.30 16.93 18.80
C GLU A 189 8.62 16.71 20.16
N VAL A 190 8.32 15.45 20.48
CA VAL A 190 7.71 15.03 21.75
C VAL A 190 8.59 15.36 22.95
N ASP A 191 9.89 15.06 22.87
CA ASP A 191 10.84 15.32 23.96
C ASP A 191 10.89 16.82 24.31
N ASN A 192 10.77 17.72 23.33
CA ASN A 192 10.67 19.16 23.57
C ASN A 192 9.43 19.52 24.41
N ILE A 193 8.29 18.87 24.21
CA ILE A 193 7.06 19.10 24.97
C ILE A 193 7.20 18.56 26.40
N VAL A 194 7.78 17.36 26.53
CA VAL A 194 7.99 16.71 27.82
C VAL A 194 8.94 17.54 28.69
N ARG A 195 10.03 18.08 28.12
CA ARG A 195 11.03 18.84 28.89
C ARG A 195 10.61 20.24 29.32
N ARG A 196 9.60 20.84 28.70
CA ARG A 196 9.13 22.18 29.08
C ARG A 196 8.76 22.21 30.57
N GLY A 197 9.42 23.08 31.32
CA GLY A 197 9.19 23.28 32.76
C GLY A 197 9.84 22.23 33.68
N MET A 198 10.64 21.30 33.15
CA MET A 198 11.40 20.34 33.96
C MET A 198 12.76 20.91 34.37
N THR A 199 13.26 20.50 35.55
CA THR A 199 14.61 20.84 36.01
C THR A 199 15.53 19.65 35.85
N ARG A 200 16.63 19.80 35.12
CA ARG A 200 17.61 18.71 34.97
C ARG A 200 18.73 18.87 36.00
N HIS A 201 18.80 17.94 36.95
CA HIS A 201 19.97 17.80 37.81
C HIS A 201 21.07 17.02 37.07
N LEU A 202 22.22 17.66 36.89
CA LEU A 202 23.39 17.05 36.24
C LEU A 202 24.32 16.48 37.30
N GLU A 203 24.32 15.15 37.43
CA GLU A 203 25.30 14.45 38.27
C GLU A 203 26.51 14.01 37.45
N ARG A 204 27.70 14.12 38.03
CA ARG A 204 28.96 13.71 37.40
C ARG A 204 28.92 12.22 37.06
N GLY A 205 29.03 11.89 35.77
CA GLY A 205 29.03 10.51 35.26
C GLY A 205 27.67 9.99 34.77
N LYS A 206 26.55 10.68 35.05
CA LYS A 206 25.25 10.33 34.47
C LYS A 206 25.10 10.93 33.07
N LEU A 207 25.19 10.08 32.05
CA LEU A 207 25.04 10.49 30.64
C LEU A 207 23.58 10.57 30.20
N LYS A 208 22.69 9.76 30.81
CA LYS A 208 21.27 9.65 30.47
C LYS A 208 20.37 10.19 31.58
N ARG A 209 19.11 10.44 31.26
CA ARG A 209 18.07 10.91 32.18
C ARG A 209 17.44 9.76 32.95
N SER A 210 17.34 9.93 34.26
CA SER A 210 16.64 9.01 35.18
C SER A 210 15.38 9.64 35.78
N ASP A 211 15.11 10.91 35.49
CA ASP A 211 14.00 11.71 36.04
C ASP A 211 12.71 11.65 35.21
N ILE A 212 12.71 10.85 34.13
CA ILE A 212 11.56 10.61 33.25
C ILE A 212 11.30 9.11 33.23
N ALA A 213 10.05 8.72 33.50
CA ALA A 213 9.54 7.38 33.27
C ALA A 213 8.77 7.33 31.94
N VAL A 214 8.96 6.28 31.16
CA VAL A 214 8.25 6.05 29.90
C VAL A 214 7.46 4.76 30.02
N SER A 215 6.18 4.80 29.67
CA SER A 215 5.29 3.65 29.65
C SER A 215 4.50 3.61 28.33
N TYR A 216 3.78 2.54 28.11
CA TYR A 216 3.01 2.29 26.89
C TYR A 216 1.70 1.57 27.24
N LEU A 217 0.71 1.72 26.36
CA LEU A 217 -0.66 1.23 26.57
C LEU A 217 -0.78 -0.28 26.33
N ASP A 218 0.11 -0.81 25.52
CA ASP A 218 0.01 -2.17 24.99
C ASP A 218 0.73 -3.21 25.85
N LYS A 219 0.48 -4.49 25.61
CA LYS A 219 1.23 -5.56 26.29
C LYS A 219 2.71 -5.56 25.87
N PRO A 220 3.63 -6.04 26.73
CA PRO A 220 5.03 -6.23 26.36
C PRO A 220 5.15 -7.06 25.07
N GLY A 221 5.98 -6.59 24.13
CA GLY A 221 6.19 -7.26 22.84
C GLY A 221 5.28 -6.80 21.69
N LYS A 222 4.34 -5.88 21.92
CA LYS A 222 3.58 -5.19 20.86
C LYS A 222 4.27 -3.88 20.41
N SER A 223 3.65 -3.15 19.48
CA SER A 223 4.21 -1.93 18.91
C SER A 223 4.44 -0.84 19.96
N GLY A 224 3.53 -0.61 20.91
CA GLY A 224 3.72 0.42 21.95
C GLY A 224 5.06 0.34 22.70
N ALA A 225 5.52 -0.86 23.07
CA ALA A 225 6.79 -1.07 23.74
C ALA A 225 8.01 -0.70 22.87
N HIS A 226 7.88 -0.83 21.56
CA HIS A 226 8.91 -0.42 20.61
C HIS A 226 8.99 1.11 20.53
N PHE A 227 7.84 1.81 20.42
CA PHE A 227 7.81 3.27 20.36
C PHE A 227 8.25 3.93 21.67
N ALA A 228 7.90 3.35 22.83
CA ALA A 228 8.41 3.80 24.12
C ALA A 228 9.95 3.70 24.21
N ARG A 229 10.54 2.63 23.67
CA ARG A 229 12.00 2.48 23.59
C ARG A 229 12.64 3.46 22.63
N LEU A 230 12.05 3.67 21.45
CA LEU A 230 12.52 4.68 20.51
C LEU A 230 12.51 6.08 21.14
N TYR A 231 11.43 6.44 21.83
CA TYR A 231 11.36 7.70 22.56
C TYR A 231 12.45 7.80 23.63
N ALA A 232 12.62 6.75 24.46
CA ALA A 232 13.64 6.75 25.50
C ALA A 232 15.06 6.91 24.92
N ASP A 233 15.35 6.28 23.79
CA ASP A 233 16.64 6.42 23.12
C ASP A 233 16.86 7.85 22.60
N GLU A 234 15.89 8.42 21.88
CA GLU A 234 15.97 9.79 21.34
C GLU A 234 16.06 10.84 22.46
N ALA A 235 15.31 10.65 23.54
CA ALA A 235 15.33 11.52 24.72
C ALA A 235 16.54 11.25 25.65
N SER A 236 17.42 10.30 25.31
CA SER A 236 18.55 9.89 26.16
C SER A 236 18.12 9.52 27.59
N ILE A 237 17.04 8.78 27.73
CA ILE A 237 16.50 8.23 28.97
C ILE A 237 17.09 6.82 29.19
N TYR A 238 17.29 6.42 30.45
CA TYR A 238 17.73 5.05 30.75
C TYR A 238 16.67 4.03 30.32
N VAL A 239 17.10 2.93 29.70
CA VAL A 239 16.18 1.86 29.27
C VAL A 239 15.42 1.25 30.45
N ASN A 240 16.03 1.23 31.65
CA ASN A 240 15.38 0.78 32.88
C ASN A 240 14.23 1.69 33.32
N ASN A 241 14.07 2.88 32.72
CA ASN A 241 12.93 3.77 32.94
C ASN A 241 11.83 3.55 31.89
N VAL A 242 11.95 2.57 31.00
CA VAL A 242 10.85 2.10 30.15
C VAL A 242 10.11 0.99 30.90
N ILE A 243 8.94 1.34 31.43
CA ILE A 243 8.21 0.55 32.42
C ILE A 243 6.89 0.07 31.83
N GLU A 244 6.56 -1.19 32.10
CA GLU A 244 5.26 -1.76 31.81
C GLU A 244 4.21 -1.21 32.78
N GLN A 245 2.98 -0.98 32.31
CA GLN A 245 1.88 -0.46 33.15
C GLN A 245 1.77 -1.18 34.50
N ALA A 246 1.84 -2.51 34.50
CA ALA A 246 1.70 -3.33 35.72
C ALA A 246 2.79 -3.09 36.77
N LYS A 247 3.97 -2.60 36.37
CA LYS A 247 5.12 -2.32 37.26
C LYS A 247 5.22 -0.84 37.63
N LEU A 248 4.34 -0.01 37.07
CA LEU A 248 4.45 1.44 37.19
C LEU A 248 4.26 1.91 38.65
N SER A 249 3.35 1.26 39.39
CA SER A 249 3.12 1.53 40.82
C SER A 249 4.38 1.37 41.66
N GLU A 250 5.00 0.20 41.54
CA GLU A 250 6.22 -0.16 42.28
C GLU A 250 7.37 0.77 41.88
N PHE A 251 7.53 1.00 40.57
CA PHE A 251 8.58 1.85 40.05
C PHE A 251 8.46 3.30 40.54
N LEU A 252 7.27 3.89 40.48
CA LEU A 252 7.05 5.25 40.99
C LEU A 252 7.30 5.29 42.50
N THR A 253 6.86 4.29 43.25
CA THR A 253 7.12 4.23 44.70
C THR A 253 8.62 4.22 45.02
N GLN A 254 9.41 3.43 44.30
CA GLN A 254 10.86 3.30 44.48
C GLN A 254 11.66 4.50 43.96
N ASN A 255 11.09 5.28 43.03
CA ASN A 255 11.79 6.39 42.36
C ASN A 255 11.03 7.72 42.60
N PRO A 256 11.19 8.34 43.78
CA PRO A 256 10.49 9.59 44.12
C PRO A 256 10.92 10.80 43.27
N ASP A 257 12.11 10.75 42.67
CA ASP A 257 12.67 11.85 41.86
C ASP A 257 12.10 11.94 40.43
N ILE A 258 11.14 11.08 40.07
CA ILE A 258 10.49 11.10 38.76
C ILE A 258 9.66 12.38 38.61
N GLN A 259 10.10 13.24 37.70
CA GLN A 259 9.44 14.51 37.38
C GLN A 259 8.37 14.35 36.30
N ALA A 260 8.54 13.40 35.37
CA ALA A 260 7.59 13.19 34.29
C ALA A 260 7.32 11.70 34.01
N LEU A 261 6.06 11.41 33.71
CA LEU A 261 5.56 10.13 33.25
C LEU A 261 5.01 10.30 31.83
N VAL A 262 5.64 9.65 30.86
CA VAL A 262 5.31 9.75 29.45
C VAL A 262 4.72 8.45 28.95
N PHE A 263 3.54 8.52 28.35
CA PHE A 263 2.90 7.41 27.66
C PHE A 263 3.01 7.62 26.16
N VAL A 264 3.53 6.62 25.44
CA VAL A 264 3.71 6.69 23.99
C VAL A 264 2.90 5.59 23.31
N ASP A 265 2.17 5.96 22.27
CA ASP A 265 1.44 5.05 21.40
C ASP A 265 1.73 5.34 19.91
N ASP A 266 1.65 4.31 19.07
CA ASP A 266 1.92 4.44 17.63
C ASP A 266 0.74 5.06 16.88
N PHE A 267 -0.47 4.58 17.17
CA PHE A 267 -1.67 5.01 16.47
C PHE A 267 -2.91 5.04 17.38
N VAL A 268 -3.56 6.19 17.43
CA VAL A 268 -4.89 6.34 18.04
C VAL A 268 -5.96 6.30 16.96
N GLY A 269 -6.72 5.19 16.90
CA GLY A 269 -7.89 5.05 16.04
C GLY A 269 -9.16 5.61 16.69
N THR A 270 -9.92 4.75 17.36
CA THR A 270 -11.18 5.13 18.03
C THR A 270 -10.97 5.81 19.39
N GLY A 271 -9.77 5.71 19.97
CA GLY A 271 -9.42 6.31 21.27
C GLY A 271 -9.78 5.45 22.49
N ASN A 272 -10.58 4.38 22.34
CA ASN A 272 -11.07 3.58 23.47
C ASN A 272 -9.95 3.05 24.38
N SER A 273 -8.92 2.43 23.81
CA SER A 273 -7.82 1.85 24.60
C SER A 273 -7.04 2.92 25.36
N ALA A 274 -6.86 4.11 24.78
CA ALA A 274 -6.20 5.21 25.47
C ALA A 274 -7.06 5.79 26.59
N VAL A 275 -8.36 5.91 26.38
CA VAL A 275 -9.32 6.35 27.40
C VAL A 275 -9.36 5.39 28.59
N GLU A 276 -9.53 4.10 28.33
CA GLU A 276 -9.51 3.05 29.36
C GLU A 276 -8.21 3.10 30.17
N TYR A 277 -7.08 3.20 29.47
CA TYR A 277 -5.78 3.27 30.11
C TYR A 277 -5.62 4.51 30.99
N LEU A 278 -5.93 5.70 30.48
CA LEU A 278 -5.80 6.96 31.23
C LEU A 278 -6.72 6.99 32.46
N GLN A 279 -7.90 6.38 32.38
CA GLN A 279 -8.80 6.22 33.53
C GLN A 279 -8.20 5.30 34.59
N VAL A 280 -7.59 4.17 34.19
CA VAL A 280 -6.87 3.29 35.13
C VAL A 280 -5.71 4.03 35.80
N ILE A 281 -4.94 4.81 35.05
CA ILE A 281 -3.84 5.63 35.61
C ILE A 281 -4.36 6.65 36.63
N ASP A 282 -5.46 7.35 36.34
CA ASP A 282 -6.06 8.32 37.26
C ASP A 282 -6.57 7.64 38.54
N GLN A 283 -7.17 6.45 38.42
CA GLN A 283 -7.69 5.69 39.55
C GLN A 283 -6.58 5.08 40.43
N GLU A 284 -5.57 4.46 39.82
CA GLU A 284 -4.52 3.74 40.56
C GLU A 284 -3.40 4.66 41.05
N PHE A 285 -3.03 5.67 40.26
CA PHE A 285 -1.83 6.49 40.51
C PHE A 285 -2.14 7.97 40.74
N GLY A 286 -3.41 8.38 40.66
CA GLY A 286 -3.78 9.79 40.68
C GLY A 286 -3.36 10.53 41.94
N SER A 287 -3.41 9.87 43.10
CA SER A 287 -2.96 10.44 44.38
C SER A 287 -1.45 10.72 44.38
N VAL A 288 -0.64 9.72 44.02
CA VAL A 288 0.83 9.81 43.96
C VAL A 288 1.27 10.87 42.95
N ILE A 289 0.65 10.90 41.77
CA ILE A 289 0.93 11.90 40.73
C ILE A 289 0.66 13.32 41.23
N LYS A 290 -0.47 13.54 41.93
CA LYS A 290 -0.83 14.85 42.48
C LYS A 290 0.09 15.30 43.60
N GLU A 291 0.35 14.42 44.57
CA GLU A 291 1.20 14.71 45.73
C GLU A 291 2.61 15.14 45.28
N ARG A 292 3.17 14.42 44.31
CA ARG A 292 4.51 14.66 43.78
C ARG A 292 4.56 15.71 42.68
N LYS A 293 3.40 16.19 42.22
CA LYS A 293 3.27 17.07 41.05
C LYS A 293 3.97 16.50 39.82
N THR A 294 3.93 15.18 39.65
CA THR A 294 4.54 14.50 38.50
C THR A 294 3.80 14.90 37.23
N LYS A 295 4.55 15.37 36.23
CA LYS A 295 4.00 15.78 34.93
C LYS A 295 3.58 14.54 34.15
N VAL A 296 2.32 14.42 33.78
CA VAL A 296 1.83 13.32 32.94
C VAL A 296 1.66 13.78 31.50
N VAL A 297 2.24 13.03 30.56
CA VAL A 297 2.15 13.32 29.13
C VAL A 297 1.72 12.07 28.39
N PHE A 298 0.63 12.15 27.62
CA PHE A 298 0.22 11.09 26.69
C PHE A 298 0.45 11.55 25.25
N VAL A 299 1.07 10.69 24.47
CA VAL A 299 1.56 11.00 23.14
C VAL A 299 1.14 9.91 22.18
N ALA A 300 0.56 10.32 21.07
CA ALA A 300 0.36 9.45 19.91
C ALA A 300 1.21 9.98 18.75
N VAL A 301 1.85 9.08 17.99
CA VAL A 301 2.53 9.51 16.76
C VAL A 301 1.47 9.97 15.77
N VAL A 302 0.44 9.16 15.53
CA VAL A 302 -0.63 9.46 14.59
C VAL A 302 -1.98 9.25 15.28
N SER A 303 -2.92 10.16 15.10
CA SER A 303 -4.27 10.03 15.65
C SER A 303 -5.34 10.31 14.62
N TYR A 304 -6.45 9.58 14.68
CA TYR A 304 -7.67 9.92 13.97
C TYR A 304 -8.48 10.96 14.75
N MET A 305 -9.01 11.97 14.07
CA MET A 305 -9.59 13.16 14.69
C MET A 305 -10.69 12.84 15.72
N ASN A 306 -11.57 11.88 15.43
CA ASN A 306 -12.68 11.53 16.31
C ASN A 306 -12.19 10.81 17.57
N GLY A 307 -11.23 9.89 17.44
CA GLY A 307 -10.61 9.23 18.59
C GLY A 307 -9.80 10.21 19.43
N TRP A 308 -9.08 11.14 18.80
CA TRP A 308 -8.35 12.19 19.51
C TRP A 308 -9.28 13.11 20.30
N LYS A 309 -10.39 13.55 19.69
CA LYS A 309 -11.41 14.36 20.37
C LYS A 309 -12.00 13.62 21.58
N TYR A 310 -12.25 12.32 21.46
CA TYR A 310 -12.73 11.51 22.58
C TYR A 310 -11.73 11.45 23.75
N ILE A 311 -10.42 11.35 23.46
CA ILE A 311 -9.37 11.44 24.47
C ILE A 311 -9.35 12.84 25.11
N GLN A 312 -9.43 13.91 24.31
CA GLN A 312 -9.47 15.29 24.82
C GLN A 312 -10.62 15.53 25.80
N GLU A 313 -11.81 15.02 25.48
CA GLU A 313 -12.99 15.13 26.35
C GLU A 313 -12.86 14.29 27.62
N THR A 314 -12.21 13.13 27.53
CA THR A 314 -11.94 12.26 28.68
C THR A 314 -10.94 12.88 29.63
N VAL A 315 -9.83 13.41 29.11
CA VAL A 315 -8.76 14.02 29.92
C VAL A 315 -9.28 15.17 30.78
N LYS A 316 -10.24 15.96 30.27
CA LYS A 316 -10.89 17.04 31.05
C LYS A 316 -11.65 16.55 32.29
N LYS A 317 -12.02 15.26 32.32
CA LYS A 317 -12.79 14.64 33.41
C LYS A 317 -11.91 13.88 34.40
N LEU A 318 -10.63 13.67 34.10
CA LEU A 318 -9.71 12.97 34.98
C LEU A 318 -9.35 13.85 36.18
N GLY A 319 -9.07 13.20 37.31
CA GLY A 319 -8.58 13.85 38.50
C GLY A 319 -7.18 14.45 38.32
N ILE A 320 -6.31 13.82 37.53
CA ILE A 320 -4.95 14.28 37.22
C ILE A 320 -4.87 15.16 35.98
N PRO A 321 -3.97 16.17 35.95
CA PRO A 321 -3.66 16.90 34.73
C PRO A 321 -2.86 16.01 33.78
N VAL A 322 -3.37 15.80 32.57
CA VAL A 322 -2.67 15.08 31.50
C VAL A 322 -2.44 16.02 30.32
N ILE A 323 -1.18 16.16 29.91
CA ILE A 323 -0.82 16.84 28.66
C ILE A 323 -0.94 15.83 27.54
N ILE A 324 -1.69 16.14 26.50
CA ILE A 324 -1.86 15.27 25.35
C ILE A 324 -1.25 15.90 24.11
N HIS A 325 -0.53 15.09 23.31
CA HIS A 325 0.05 15.51 22.04
C HIS A 325 -0.13 14.45 20.95
N THR A 326 -0.48 14.88 19.74
CA THR A 326 -0.46 14.03 18.53
C THR A 326 0.47 14.65 17.50
N CYS A 327 1.37 13.86 16.94
CA CYS A 327 2.39 14.38 16.01
C CYS A 327 1.85 14.55 14.59
N GLU A 328 0.83 13.78 14.24
CA GLU A 328 0.05 13.87 13.02
C GLU A 328 -1.42 13.58 13.33
N MET A 329 -2.33 14.29 12.66
CA MET A 329 -3.77 14.11 12.82
C MET A 329 -4.38 13.77 11.46
N LEU A 330 -5.13 12.69 11.41
CA LEU A 330 -5.87 12.23 10.24
C LEU A 330 -7.35 12.52 10.43
N ASP A 331 -8.00 12.95 9.35
CA ASP A 331 -9.44 13.21 9.28
C ASP A 331 -10.11 12.31 8.23
N ASP A 332 -11.39 12.59 7.93
CA ASP A 332 -12.19 11.80 7.01
C ASP A 332 -11.62 11.76 5.57
N THR A 333 -10.76 12.71 5.19
CA THR A 333 -10.12 12.72 3.86
C THR A 333 -9.16 11.54 3.66
N TYR A 334 -8.66 10.96 4.77
CA TYR A 334 -7.77 9.80 4.76
C TYR A 334 -8.49 8.46 4.75
N LYS A 335 -9.83 8.43 4.89
CA LYS A 335 -10.60 7.20 4.66
C LYS A 335 -10.48 6.85 3.18
N CYS A 336 -10.00 5.65 2.86
CA CYS A 336 -9.84 5.22 1.47
C CYS A 336 -11.17 5.27 0.71
N PHE A 337 -12.29 5.02 1.38
CA PHE A 337 -13.60 5.03 0.74
C PHE A 337 -14.57 6.02 1.37
N GLY A 338 -14.07 7.05 2.06
CA GLY A 338 -14.90 8.16 2.54
C GLY A 338 -15.40 9.06 1.40
N GLU A 339 -16.47 9.80 1.63
CA GLU A 339 -17.02 10.74 0.64
C GLU A 339 -16.00 11.82 0.23
N SER A 340 -15.17 12.26 1.19
CA SER A 340 -14.10 13.25 1.03
C SER A 340 -12.72 12.63 0.74
N SER A 341 -12.68 11.34 0.34
CA SER A 341 -11.43 10.61 0.17
C SER A 341 -10.48 11.28 -0.83
N ILE A 342 -9.23 11.51 -0.41
CA ILE A 342 -8.16 11.92 -1.33
C ILE A 342 -7.72 10.80 -2.28
N VAL A 343 -8.09 9.55 -1.99
CA VAL A 343 -7.71 8.38 -2.81
C VAL A 343 -8.63 8.26 -4.02
N PHE A 344 -9.94 8.39 -3.82
CA PHE A 344 -10.94 8.26 -4.89
C PHE A 344 -11.93 9.44 -4.86
N GLY A 345 -11.65 10.43 -5.72
CA GLY A 345 -12.54 11.57 -5.93
C GLY A 345 -13.81 11.23 -6.73
N ASP A 346 -13.73 10.25 -7.63
CA ASP A 346 -14.89 9.77 -8.40
C ASP A 346 -15.71 8.77 -7.56
N PRO A 347 -17.03 9.01 -7.34
CA PRO A 347 -17.87 8.15 -6.52
C PRO A 347 -17.99 6.70 -7.05
N ASP A 348 -18.10 6.52 -8.37
CA ASP A 348 -18.27 5.19 -8.97
C ASP A 348 -16.98 4.37 -8.86
N GLU A 349 -15.82 4.99 -9.11
CA GLU A 349 -14.52 4.37 -8.90
C GLU A 349 -14.32 4.01 -7.42
N ARG A 350 -14.70 4.91 -6.51
CA ARG A 350 -14.62 4.69 -5.05
C ARG A 350 -15.46 3.51 -4.60
N ASP A 351 -16.72 3.45 -5.03
CA ASP A 351 -17.65 2.39 -4.66
C ASP A 351 -17.20 1.03 -5.23
N PHE A 352 -16.70 1.04 -6.46
CA PHE A 352 -16.09 -0.12 -7.09
C PHE A 352 -14.85 -0.62 -6.32
N ALA A 353 -13.95 0.29 -5.94
CA ALA A 353 -12.76 -0.03 -5.15
C ALA A 353 -13.13 -0.54 -3.75
N ARG A 354 -14.12 0.09 -3.09
CA ARG A 354 -14.64 -0.34 -1.79
C ARG A 354 -15.15 -1.78 -1.86
N GLU A 355 -15.89 -2.13 -2.91
CA GLU A 355 -16.46 -3.48 -3.01
C GLU A 355 -15.39 -4.55 -3.21
N ILE A 356 -14.35 -4.27 -3.99
CA ILE A 356 -13.20 -5.17 -4.15
C ILE A 356 -12.48 -5.37 -2.81
N ALA A 357 -12.14 -4.26 -2.14
CA ALA A 357 -11.44 -4.30 -0.86
C ALA A 357 -12.27 -5.00 0.23
N ARG A 358 -13.59 -4.75 0.27
CA ARG A 358 -14.53 -5.34 1.22
C ARG A 358 -14.72 -6.83 0.97
N THR A 359 -14.87 -7.25 -0.29
CA THR A 359 -15.03 -8.65 -0.65
C THR A 359 -13.82 -9.46 -0.24
N GLN A 360 -12.61 -9.00 -0.61
CA GLN A 360 -11.37 -9.65 -0.21
C GLN A 360 -11.20 -9.57 1.32
N GLY A 361 -11.44 -8.40 1.90
CA GLY A 361 -11.34 -8.12 3.33
C GLY A 361 -12.22 -9.04 4.19
N LYS A 362 -13.45 -9.34 3.77
CA LYS A 362 -14.34 -10.29 4.50
C LYS A 362 -13.75 -11.68 4.63
N SER A 363 -12.93 -12.11 3.67
CA SER A 363 -12.23 -13.41 3.74
C SER A 363 -11.01 -13.39 4.67
N LEU A 364 -10.48 -12.19 4.96
CA LEU A 364 -9.28 -11.98 5.77
C LEU A 364 -9.60 -11.61 7.22
N GLU A 365 -10.54 -10.69 7.41
CA GLU A 365 -10.99 -10.15 8.68
C GLU A 365 -12.52 -9.97 8.62
N LYS A 366 -13.24 -10.97 9.14
CA LYS A 366 -14.71 -11.05 9.02
C LYS A 366 -15.41 -9.90 9.73
N LYS A 367 -14.89 -9.45 10.87
CA LYS A 367 -15.55 -8.45 11.71
C LYS A 367 -15.34 -7.03 11.16
N TRP A 368 -14.16 -6.79 10.59
CA TRP A 368 -13.72 -5.47 10.14
C TRP A 368 -13.07 -5.55 8.76
N PRO A 369 -13.83 -5.87 7.70
CA PRO A 369 -13.29 -6.15 6.37
C PRO A 369 -12.61 -4.93 5.73
N LEU A 370 -12.90 -3.72 6.21
CA LEU A 370 -12.28 -2.47 5.77
C LEU A 370 -11.46 -1.80 6.90
N GLY A 371 -11.08 -2.56 7.92
CA GLY A 371 -10.29 -2.05 9.04
C GLY A 371 -11.14 -1.72 10.28
N TYR A 372 -10.50 -1.83 11.43
CA TYR A 372 -11.13 -1.64 12.73
C TYR A 372 -11.67 -0.21 12.91
N GLY A 373 -12.88 -0.10 13.47
CA GLY A 373 -13.51 1.19 13.75
C GLY A 373 -14.02 1.91 12.51
N ASP A 374 -14.17 1.20 11.39
CA ASP A 374 -14.66 1.76 10.11
C ASP A 374 -13.83 2.97 9.63
N LEU A 375 -12.52 2.96 9.91
CA LEU A 375 -11.64 4.07 9.52
C LEU A 375 -11.12 3.93 8.08
N GLU A 376 -11.16 2.74 7.49
CA GLU A 376 -10.82 2.51 6.08
C GLU A 376 -9.42 3.03 5.68
N LEU A 377 -8.44 2.98 6.58
CA LEU A 377 -7.16 3.68 6.39
C LEU A 377 -6.19 2.89 5.52
N ALA A 378 -5.26 3.60 4.88
CA ALA A 378 -4.06 3.03 4.28
C ALA A 378 -2.81 3.57 4.99
N ILE A 379 -2.63 3.17 6.25
CA ILE A 379 -1.45 3.55 7.06
C ILE A 379 -0.59 2.33 7.39
N VAL A 380 0.72 2.50 7.35
CA VAL A 380 1.69 1.45 7.68
C VAL A 380 2.86 2.07 8.41
N PHE A 381 3.23 1.49 9.54
CA PHE A 381 4.51 1.77 10.18
C PHE A 381 5.53 0.71 9.76
N GLU A 382 6.79 1.09 9.64
CA GLU A 382 7.88 0.16 9.31
C GLU A 382 7.89 -1.09 10.20
N HIS A 383 7.50 -0.97 11.47
CA HIS A 383 7.46 -2.09 12.43
C HIS A 383 6.15 -2.87 12.45
N GLY A 384 5.06 -2.33 11.90
CA GLY A 384 3.74 -2.93 12.02
C GLY A 384 2.64 -2.18 11.27
N CYS A 385 1.64 -2.91 10.82
CA CYS A 385 0.45 -2.31 10.22
C CYS A 385 -0.70 -2.32 11.25
N PRO A 386 -1.32 -1.17 11.57
CA PRO A 386 -2.49 -1.10 12.45
C PRO A 386 -3.68 -1.88 11.89
N ASN A 387 -4.55 -2.44 12.74
CA ASN A 387 -5.83 -3.05 12.29
C ASN A 387 -6.80 -2.04 11.72
N ASN A 388 -6.64 -0.74 12.01
CA ASN A 388 -7.46 0.31 11.40
C ASN A 388 -7.19 0.45 9.90
N SER A 389 -6.05 -0.06 9.42
CA SER A 389 -5.76 -0.14 8.00
C SER A 389 -6.52 -1.27 7.32
N LEU A 390 -6.72 -1.14 6.01
CA LEU A 390 -7.40 -2.14 5.20
C LEU A 390 -6.75 -3.54 5.35
N PRO A 391 -7.49 -4.60 5.73
CA PRO A 391 -6.97 -5.95 5.91
C PRO A 391 -6.22 -6.52 4.69
N ILE A 392 -6.59 -6.11 3.48
CA ILE A 392 -5.90 -6.50 2.24
C ILE A 392 -4.40 -6.14 2.25
N LEU A 393 -4.00 -5.15 3.06
CA LEU A 393 -2.61 -4.73 3.21
C LEU A 393 -1.81 -5.63 4.15
N TRP A 394 -2.42 -6.22 5.18
CA TRP A 394 -1.68 -6.78 6.32
C TRP A 394 -2.10 -8.16 6.79
N ALA A 395 -3.34 -8.58 6.56
CA ALA A 395 -3.84 -9.86 7.02
C ALA A 395 -3.32 -11.00 6.14
N GLU A 396 -3.00 -12.16 6.73
CA GLU A 396 -2.65 -13.38 5.99
C GLU A 396 -3.81 -14.37 6.08
N SER A 397 -4.08 -15.12 5.01
CA SER A 397 -5.01 -16.25 5.05
C SER A 397 -4.27 -17.58 4.86
N THR A 398 -4.73 -18.62 5.55
CA THR A 398 -4.18 -19.99 5.47
C THR A 398 -5.06 -20.93 4.63
N GLY A 399 -6.11 -20.41 3.99
CA GLY A 399 -7.02 -21.20 3.15
C GLY A 399 -6.44 -21.61 1.79
N GLN A 400 -7.23 -22.33 0.98
CA GLN A 400 -6.84 -22.84 -0.34
C GLN A 400 -6.36 -21.74 -1.31
N LYS A 401 -6.90 -20.52 -1.21
CA LYS A 401 -6.34 -19.32 -1.84
C LYS A 401 -5.60 -18.51 -0.79
N ARG A 402 -4.29 -18.80 -0.64
CA ARG A 402 -3.42 -18.11 0.30
C ARG A 402 -3.25 -16.65 -0.11
N TRP A 403 -3.83 -15.74 0.67
CA TRP A 403 -3.60 -14.31 0.52
C TRP A 403 -2.23 -13.94 1.07
N ARG A 404 -1.46 -13.21 0.28
CA ARG A 404 -0.12 -12.71 0.61
C ARG A 404 -0.19 -11.19 0.78
N PRO A 405 -0.24 -10.68 2.02
CA PRO A 405 -0.25 -9.24 2.27
C PRO A 405 1.11 -8.62 1.93
N LEU A 406 1.10 -7.35 1.53
CA LEU A 406 2.34 -6.58 1.30
C LEU A 406 3.02 -6.20 2.63
N PHE A 407 2.23 -5.91 3.68
CA PHE A 407 2.65 -5.42 4.99
C PHE A 407 2.17 -6.34 6.11
N LYS A 408 2.62 -7.59 6.10
CA LYS A 408 2.16 -8.65 7.02
C LYS A 408 2.21 -8.23 8.50
N ARG A 409 1.05 -8.25 9.17
CA ARG A 409 0.94 -8.13 10.63
C ARG A 409 1.30 -9.48 11.28
N LEU A 410 2.03 -9.43 12.40
CA LEU A 410 2.38 -10.62 13.19
C LEU A 410 1.28 -10.91 14.21
#